data_AF-A0A7C5XG81-F1
#
_entry.id   AF-A0A7C5XG81-F1
#
_cell.length_a   1.000
_cell.length_b   1.000
_cell.length_c   1.000
_cell.angle_alpha   90.00
_cell.angle_beta   90.00
_cell.angle_gamma   90.00
#
_symmetry.space_group_name_H-M   'P 1'
#
loop_
_entity.id
_entity.type
_entity.pdbx_description
1 polymer ?
#
loop_
_entity_poly.entity_id
_entity_poly.type
_entity_poly.pdbx_seq_one_letter_code
_entity_poly.pdbx_strand_id
1 'polypeptide(L)'
;VHKLNKLGFDPNKILHAWGCAPIPPIHPTFVKSMARTNDAILYGGVAFYVVDCENDDELARTVERVPSKASKDYGRPFIEIFKAAGYDFYKIDSNIFAPAVVAVNNLRTGKTFKAGEVNVEALKKSFGF
;
A
#
# COMPACT_ATOMS: atom_id res chain seq x y z
N VAL A 1 -4.78 0.31 -6.80
CA VAL A 1 -5.16 1.02 -8.06
C VAL A 1 -4.59 2.44 -8.13
N HIS A 2 -4.95 3.37 -7.24
CA HIS A 2 -4.45 4.76 -7.29
C HIS A 2 -2.92 4.87 -7.44
N LYS A 3 -2.18 4.11 -6.62
CA LYS A 3 -0.71 4.05 -6.68
C LYS A 3 -0.15 3.51 -8.00
N LEU A 4 -0.80 2.50 -8.59
CA LEU A 4 -0.42 1.98 -9.92
C LEU A 4 -0.55 3.07 -10.99
N ASN A 5 -1.69 3.78 -10.99
CA ASN A 5 -1.92 4.90 -11.92
C ASN A 5 -0.88 6.02 -11.75
N LYS A 6 -0.55 6.39 -10.51
CA LYS A 6 0.50 7.38 -10.23
C LYS A 6 1.89 6.97 -10.74
N LEU A 7 2.14 5.66 -10.85
CA LEU A 7 3.39 5.12 -11.41
C LEU A 7 3.34 4.95 -12.95
N GLY A 8 2.26 5.39 -13.59
CA GLY A 8 2.11 5.35 -15.05
C GLY A 8 1.36 4.13 -15.58
N PHE A 9 0.87 3.24 -14.72
CA PHE A 9 0.10 2.07 -15.16
C PHE A 9 -1.35 2.45 -15.46
N ASP A 10 -1.80 2.22 -16.69
CA ASP A 10 -3.18 2.48 -17.10
C ASP A 10 -4.17 1.60 -16.30
N PRO A 11 -5.06 2.20 -15.46
CA PRO A 11 -5.99 1.45 -14.65
C PRO A 11 -7.01 0.63 -15.46
N ASN A 12 -7.25 0.98 -16.73
CA ASN A 12 -8.17 0.22 -17.61
C ASN A 12 -7.61 -1.16 -17.99
N LYS A 13 -6.30 -1.39 -17.80
CA LYS A 13 -5.66 -2.69 -18.00
C LYS A 13 -5.88 -3.66 -16.83
N ILE A 14 -6.50 -3.23 -15.73
CA ILE A 14 -6.84 -4.10 -14.60
C ILE A 14 -8.18 -4.77 -14.90
N LEU A 15 -8.16 -6.09 -15.12
CA LEU A 15 -9.37 -6.87 -15.40
C LEU A 15 -10.07 -7.31 -14.12
N HIS A 16 -9.28 -7.76 -13.14
CA HIS A 16 -9.78 -8.25 -11.87
C HIS A 16 -8.89 -7.76 -10.73
N ALA A 17 -9.49 -7.58 -9.55
CA ALA A 17 -8.77 -7.21 -8.35
C ALA A 17 -9.42 -7.86 -7.13
N TRP A 18 -8.59 -8.24 -6.17
CA TRP A 18 -9.06 -8.51 -4.81
C TRP A 18 -8.05 -7.97 -3.81
N GLY A 19 -8.47 -7.78 -2.57
CA GLY A 19 -7.56 -7.40 -1.51
C GLY A 19 -8.15 -7.66 -0.14
N CYS A 20 -7.28 -7.67 0.86
CA CYS A 20 -7.67 -7.77 2.26
C CYS A 20 -6.78 -6.86 3.12
N ALA A 21 -7.31 -6.45 4.27
CA ALA A 21 -6.58 -5.72 5.28
C ALA A 21 -7.19 -6.07 6.65
N PRO A 22 -6.42 -6.05 7.74
CA PRO A 22 -6.95 -6.22 9.08
C PRO A 22 -7.91 -5.08 9.44
N ILE A 23 -8.92 -5.39 10.24
CA ILE A 23 -9.75 -4.36 10.88
C ILE A 23 -9.01 -3.88 12.13
N PRO A 24 -8.62 -2.60 12.23
CA PRO A 24 -7.86 -2.11 13.38
C PRO A 24 -8.75 -2.00 14.63
N PRO A 25 -8.18 -2.08 15.84
CA PRO A 25 -8.90 -1.75 17.07
C PRO A 25 -9.39 -0.30 17.06
N ILE A 26 -10.65 -0.11 17.43
CA ILE A 26 -11.28 1.21 17.52
C ILE A 26 -10.55 2.08 18.55
N HIS A 27 -10.44 3.38 18.27
CA HIS A 27 -9.95 4.38 19.22
C HIS A 27 -10.97 5.53 19.32
N PRO A 28 -11.17 6.16 20.50
CA PRO A 28 -12.14 7.26 20.63
C PRO A 28 -11.70 8.56 19.95
N THR A 29 -10.38 8.84 19.93
CA THR A 29 -9.86 10.07 19.31
C THR A 29 -9.66 9.90 17.80
N PHE A 30 -10.24 10.81 17.01
CA PHE A 30 -10.14 10.84 15.54
C PHE A 30 -8.73 10.61 14.99
N VAL A 31 -7.73 11.35 15.50
CA VAL A 31 -6.36 11.31 14.99
C VAL A 31 -5.73 9.91 15.09
N LYS A 32 -5.91 9.22 16.23
CA LYS A 32 -5.42 7.86 16.42
C LYS A 32 -6.21 6.84 15.61
N SER A 33 -7.53 7.00 15.50
CA SER A 33 -8.36 6.12 14.66
C SER A 33 -7.97 6.19 13.20
N MET A 34 -7.79 7.41 12.68
CA MET A 34 -7.32 7.66 11.32
C MET A 34 -5.92 7.08 11.07
N ALA A 35 -5.00 7.21 12.04
CA ALA A 35 -3.69 6.60 11.92
C ALA A 35 -3.77 5.07 11.85
N ARG A 36 -4.55 4.43 12.75
CA ARG A 36 -4.72 2.97 12.78
C ARG A 36 -5.36 2.42 11.50
N THR A 37 -6.36 3.10 10.94
CA THR A 37 -7.00 2.66 9.68
C THR A 37 -6.06 2.78 8.50
N ASN A 38 -5.19 3.79 8.46
CA ASN A 38 -4.12 3.86 7.46
C ASN A 38 -3.09 2.74 7.69
N ASP A 39 -2.58 2.59 8.91
CA ASP A 39 -1.58 1.56 9.26
C ASP A 39 -2.07 0.14 8.92
N ALA A 40 -3.36 -0.14 9.06
CA ALA A 40 -3.97 -1.40 8.65
C ALA A 40 -3.72 -1.73 7.16
N ILE A 41 -3.78 -0.73 6.27
CA ILE A 41 -3.53 -0.90 4.84
C ILE A 41 -2.02 -0.85 4.56
N LEU A 42 -1.31 0.14 5.12
CA LEU A 42 0.11 0.37 4.90
C LEU A 42 0.98 -0.81 5.31
N TYR A 43 0.64 -1.45 6.43
CA TYR A 43 1.44 -2.52 7.02
C TYR A 43 0.77 -3.88 6.95
N GLY A 44 -0.55 -3.95 6.77
CA GLY A 44 -1.31 -5.21 6.71
C GLY A 44 -2.08 -5.45 5.41
N GLY A 45 -2.17 -4.47 4.52
CA GLY A 45 -2.95 -4.57 3.30
C GLY A 45 -2.27 -5.46 2.26
N VAL A 46 -3.02 -6.42 1.71
CA VAL A 46 -2.61 -7.25 0.58
C VAL A 46 -3.55 -6.96 -0.58
N ALA A 47 -2.99 -6.68 -1.75
CA ALA A 47 -3.76 -6.49 -2.97
C ALA A 47 -3.25 -7.40 -4.09
N PHE A 48 -4.17 -7.99 -4.82
CA PHE A 48 -3.90 -8.81 -5.99
C PHE A 48 -4.65 -8.25 -7.19
N TYR A 49 -3.98 -8.25 -8.34
CA TYR A 49 -4.53 -7.76 -9.60
C TYR A 49 -4.28 -8.78 -10.71
N VAL A 50 -5.28 -8.98 -11.57
CA VAL A 50 -5.10 -9.61 -12.89
C VAL A 50 -5.14 -8.49 -13.92
N VAL A 51 -4.09 -8.40 -14.72
CA VAL A 51 -3.93 -7.34 -15.71
C VAL A 51 -3.73 -7.89 -17.11
N ASP A 52 -4.08 -7.08 -18.10
CA ASP A 52 -3.77 -7.32 -19.51
C ASP A 52 -2.74 -6.29 -19.97
N CYS A 53 -1.46 -6.68 -20.07
CA CYS A 53 -0.39 -5.78 -20.52
C CYS A 53 0.64 -6.48 -21.39
N GLU A 54 1.29 -5.71 -22.27
CA GLU A 54 2.20 -6.24 -23.29
C GLU A 54 3.63 -6.46 -22.78
N ASN A 55 4.08 -5.67 -21.80
CA ASN A 55 5.46 -5.62 -21.35
C ASN A 55 5.61 -6.06 -19.88
N ASP A 56 6.09 -7.29 -19.68
CA ASP A 56 6.36 -7.87 -18.37
C ASP A 56 7.48 -7.12 -17.59
N ASP A 57 8.51 -6.62 -18.27
CA ASP A 57 9.64 -5.95 -17.61
C ASP A 57 9.21 -4.59 -17.05
N GLU A 58 8.38 -3.86 -17.79
CA GLU A 58 7.77 -2.61 -17.32
C GLU A 58 6.82 -2.88 -16.14
N LEU A 59 6.01 -3.94 -16.24
CA LEU A 59 5.13 -4.36 -15.16
C LEU A 59 5.93 -4.70 -13.89
N ALA A 60 6.99 -5.49 -14.01
CA ALA A 60 7.85 -5.87 -12.88
C ALA A 60 8.41 -4.64 -12.15
N ARG A 61 9.02 -3.72 -12.90
CA ARG A 61 9.57 -2.45 -12.36
C ARG A 61 8.51 -1.59 -11.70
N THR A 62 7.30 -1.58 -12.25
CA THR A 62 6.17 -0.85 -11.68
C THR A 62 5.75 -1.47 -10.35
N VAL A 63 5.53 -2.79 -10.34
CA VAL A 63 5.07 -3.55 -9.16
C VAL A 63 6.02 -3.39 -7.97
N GLU A 64 7.33 -3.42 -8.20
CA GLU A 64 8.34 -3.21 -7.14
C GLU A 64 8.18 -1.87 -6.40
N ARG A 65 7.62 -0.85 -7.05
CA ARG A 65 7.46 0.51 -6.51
C ARG A 65 6.08 0.80 -5.94
N VAL A 66 5.13 -0.14 -6.08
CA VAL A 66 3.77 0.03 -5.59
C VAL A 66 3.68 -0.03 -4.06
N PRO A 67 4.28 -1.02 -3.36
CA PRO A 67 4.07 -1.17 -1.92
C PRO A 67 4.42 0.07 -1.11
N SER A 68 3.77 0.21 0.05
CA SER A 68 4.04 1.29 1.02
C SER A 68 5.51 1.40 1.40
N LYS A 69 6.24 0.28 1.44
CA LYS A 69 7.68 0.20 1.74
C LYS A 69 8.57 0.97 0.75
N ALA A 70 8.06 1.30 -0.44
CA ALA A 70 8.77 2.15 -1.39
C ALA A 70 8.78 3.65 -1.01
N SER A 71 8.02 4.06 0.01
CA SER A 71 8.05 5.44 0.53
C SER A 71 9.17 5.65 1.54
N LYS A 72 9.76 6.85 1.53
CA LYS A 72 10.77 7.28 2.51
C LYS A 72 10.23 7.37 3.95
N ASP A 73 8.91 7.51 4.11
CA ASP A 73 8.26 7.66 5.41
C ASP A 73 7.90 6.32 6.05
N TYR A 74 8.13 5.20 5.35
CA TYR A 74 7.80 3.85 5.82
C TYR A 74 8.58 3.43 7.07
N GLY A 75 7.94 2.63 7.93
CA GLY A 75 8.58 1.95 9.06
C GLY A 75 8.21 2.52 10.44
N ARG A 76 7.45 3.61 10.47
CA ARG A 76 6.89 4.22 11.69
C ARG A 76 5.35 4.34 11.61
N PRO A 77 4.62 4.23 12.72
CA PRO A 77 3.17 4.40 12.73
C PRO A 77 2.73 5.69 12.05
N PHE A 78 1.60 5.67 11.34
CA PHE A 78 1.10 6.82 10.59
C PHE A 78 0.89 8.06 11.46
N ILE A 79 0.59 7.89 12.75
CA ILE A 79 0.48 9.01 13.70
C ILE A 79 1.81 9.75 13.89
N GLU A 80 2.94 9.04 13.87
CA GLU A 80 4.28 9.65 13.97
C GLU A 80 4.62 10.40 12.68
N ILE A 81 4.25 9.83 11.52
CA ILE A 81 4.40 10.47 10.20
C ILE A 81 3.56 11.75 10.14
N PHE A 82 2.29 11.68 10.53
CA PHE A 82 1.37 12.80 10.52
C PHE A 82 1.81 13.90 11.49
N LYS A 83 2.30 13.54 12.68
CA LYS A 83 2.88 14.51 13.63
C LYS A 83 4.14 15.16 13.07
N ALA A 84 5.04 14.40 12.45
CA ALA A 84 6.26 14.94 11.83
C ALA A 84 5.97 15.88 10.66
N ALA A 85 4.86 15.65 9.95
CA ALA A 85 4.34 16.52 8.91
C ALA A 85 3.58 17.76 9.46
N GLY A 86 3.50 17.94 10.78
CA GLY A 86 2.77 19.05 11.39
C GLY A 86 1.25 18.95 11.22
N TYR A 87 0.72 17.72 11.20
CA TYR A 87 -0.71 17.42 10.99
C TYR A 87 -1.23 17.88 9.61
N ASP A 88 -0.34 17.95 8.61
CA ASP A 88 -0.64 18.35 7.24
C ASP A 88 -0.41 17.19 6.26
N PHE A 89 -1.48 16.70 5.64
CA PHE A 89 -1.42 15.60 4.68
C PHE A 89 -0.61 15.94 3.42
N TYR A 90 -0.55 17.22 3.01
CA TYR A 90 0.19 17.62 1.81
C TYR A 90 1.71 17.51 1.98
N LYS A 91 2.19 17.48 3.22
CA LYS A 91 3.61 17.32 3.56
C LYS A 91 4.04 15.86 3.68
N ILE A 92 3.08 14.92 3.66
CA ILE A 92 3.37 13.48 3.69
C ILE A 92 3.72 13.01 2.29
N ASP A 93 4.72 12.14 2.17
CA ASP A 93 4.97 11.45 0.91
C ASP A 93 3.75 10.64 0.48
N SER A 94 3.04 11.12 -0.54
CA SER A 94 1.84 10.45 -1.06
C SER A 94 2.10 9.02 -1.57
N ASN A 95 3.36 8.63 -1.74
CA ASN A 95 3.72 7.25 -2.03
C ASN A 95 3.44 6.26 -0.90
N ILE A 96 3.28 6.74 0.33
CA ILE A 96 3.01 5.90 1.49
C ILE A 96 1.59 5.34 1.51
N PHE A 97 0.65 5.98 0.81
CA PHE A 97 -0.73 5.53 0.67
C PHE A 97 -0.84 4.37 -0.32
N ALA A 98 -0.33 3.22 0.10
CA ALA A 98 -0.25 2.00 -0.68
C ALA A 98 -0.41 0.78 0.23
N PRO A 99 -0.80 -0.39 -0.30
CA PRO A 99 -0.85 -1.62 0.47
C PRO A 99 0.56 -2.09 0.86
N ALA A 100 0.62 -2.93 1.90
CA ALA A 100 1.84 -3.57 2.36
C ALA A 100 2.41 -4.56 1.33
N VAL A 101 1.54 -5.31 0.66
CA VAL A 101 1.89 -6.29 -0.37
C VAL A 101 1.06 -6.08 -1.62
N VAL A 102 1.70 -6.21 -2.78
CA VAL A 102 1.04 -6.29 -4.08
C VAL A 102 1.50 -7.52 -4.83
N ALA A 103 0.55 -8.23 -5.43
CA ALA A 103 0.80 -9.26 -6.43
C ALA A 103 0.02 -8.94 -7.71
N VAL A 104 0.67 -9.04 -8.87
CA VAL A 104 0.06 -8.76 -10.17
C VAL A 104 0.34 -9.92 -11.11
N ASN A 105 -0.73 -10.53 -11.62
CA ASN A 105 -0.68 -11.55 -12.65
C ASN A 105 -0.97 -10.93 -14.01
N ASN A 106 -0.07 -11.12 -14.98
CA ASN A 106 -0.29 -10.73 -16.36
C ASN A 106 -0.98 -11.88 -17.10
N LEU A 107 -2.22 -11.64 -17.56
CA LEU A 107 -3.03 -12.63 -18.25
C LEU A 107 -2.37 -13.10 -19.56
N ARG A 108 -1.65 -12.21 -20.27
CA ARG A 108 -1.03 -12.54 -21.57
C ARG A 108 0.10 -13.55 -21.44
N THR A 109 0.93 -13.42 -20.41
CA THR A 109 2.17 -14.19 -20.26
C THR A 109 2.09 -15.24 -19.17
N GLY A 110 1.07 -15.18 -18.32
CA GLY A 110 0.89 -16.03 -17.13
C GLY A 110 1.84 -15.69 -15.98
N LYS A 111 2.75 -14.72 -16.14
CA LYS A 111 3.71 -14.35 -15.10
C LYS A 111 3.03 -13.62 -13.94
N THR A 112 3.55 -13.84 -12.75
CA THR A 112 3.10 -13.15 -11.54
C THR A 112 4.27 -12.43 -10.88
N PHE A 113 4.08 -11.14 -10.63
CA PHE A 113 5.05 -10.28 -9.96
C PHE A 113 4.53 -9.94 -8.58
N LYS A 114 5.37 -10.09 -7.56
CA LYS A 114 5.01 -9.80 -6.17
C LYS A 114 6.04 -8.86 -5.55
N ALA A 115 5.57 -7.85 -4.82
CA ALA A 115 6.42 -6.92 -4.09
C ALA A 115 5.82 -6.56 -2.73
N GLY A 116 6.69 -6.16 -1.80
CA GLY A 116 6.31 -5.74 -0.46
C GLY A 116 6.17 -6.89 0.53
N GLU A 117 5.84 -6.54 1.76
CA GLU A 117 5.70 -7.47 2.88
C GLU A 117 4.70 -6.93 3.91
N VAL A 118 4.01 -7.85 4.59
CA VAL A 118 3.20 -7.49 5.77
C VAL A 118 4.15 -7.23 6.94
N ASN A 119 4.00 -6.07 7.57
CA ASN A 119 4.82 -5.66 8.71
C ASN A 119 4.01 -5.76 10.00
N VAL A 120 4.01 -6.97 10.57
CA VAL A 120 3.27 -7.29 11.80
C VAL A 120 3.75 -6.46 12.99
N GLU A 121 5.05 -6.16 13.09
CA GLU A 121 5.59 -5.39 14.20
C GLU A 121 5.15 -3.92 14.16
N ALA A 122 5.09 -3.31 12.96
CA ALA A 122 4.51 -1.97 12.80
C ALA A 122 3.01 -1.95 13.14
N LEU A 123 2.25 -3.00 12.78
CA LEU A 123 0.84 -3.14 13.14
C LEU A 123 0.66 -3.26 14.66
N LYS A 124 1.43 -4.11 15.35
CA LYS A 124 1.38 -4.24 16.81
C LYS A 124 1.67 -2.90 17.49
N LYS A 125 2.72 -2.20 17.06
CA LYS A 125 3.07 -0.87 17.56
C LYS A 125 1.94 0.15 17.34
N SER A 126 1.31 0.17 16.16
CA SER A 126 0.20 1.08 15.85
C SER A 126 -1.06 0.77 16.66
N PHE A 127 -1.38 -0.52 16.81
CA PHE A 127 -2.60 -0.97 17.47
C PHE A 127 -2.47 -0.98 18.99
N GLY A 128 -1.24 -0.99 19.51
CA GLY A 128 -0.92 -1.02 20.94
C GLY A 128 -0.97 -2.42 21.52
N PHE A 129 -0.54 -3.42 20.74
CA PHE A 129 -0.36 -4.82 21.17
C PHE A 129 1.10 -5.09 21.58
#